data_AF-A0A9E2PJ09-F1
#
_entry.id   AF-A0A9E2PJ09-F1
#
_cell.length_a   1.000
_cell.length_b   1.000
_cell.length_c   1.000
_cell.angle_alpha   90.00
_cell.angle_beta   90.00
_cell.angle_gamma   90.00
#
_symmetry.space_group_name_H-M   'P 1'
#
loop_
_entity.id
_entity.type
_entity.pdbx_description
1 polymer ?
#
loop_
_entity_poly.entity_id
_entity_poly.type
_entity_poly.pdbx_seq_one_letter_code
_entity_poly.pdbx_strand_id
1 'polypeptide(L)'
;GWNFMGACEYILGIRREFGGLKIDPCIPKQWKGFKVRRPFRGSVYEIEVKNPHRVSRGVKKILADGRPLEGNVVPAFADGKLHRIKVIMG
;
A
#
# COMPACT_ATOMS: atom_id res chain seq x y z
N GLY A 1 -19.59 -7.48 5.41
CA GLY A 1 -20.07 -6.32 6.18
C GLY A 1 -19.37 -5.06 5.70
N TRP A 2 -20.12 -3.98 5.43
CA TRP A 2 -19.62 -2.71 4.88
C TRP A 2 -18.51 -2.06 5.72
N ASN A 3 -18.49 -2.30 7.03
CA ASN A 3 -17.46 -1.79 7.95
C ASN A 3 -16.04 -2.33 7.67
N PHE A 4 -15.90 -3.57 7.21
CA PHE A 4 -14.57 -4.16 6.94
C PHE A 4 -13.97 -3.60 5.65
N MET A 5 -14.81 -3.36 4.64
CA MET A 5 -14.40 -2.86 3.33
C MET A 5 -14.04 -1.37 3.40
N GLY A 6 -14.85 -0.57 4.10
CA GLY A 6 -14.56 0.85 4.35
C GLY A 6 -13.31 1.06 5.21
N ALA A 7 -13.14 0.27 6.27
CA ALA A 7 -11.92 0.30 7.08
C ALA A 7 -10.68 -0.10 6.26
N CYS A 8 -10.74 -1.18 5.48
CA CYS A 8 -9.58 -1.61 4.69
C CYS A 8 -9.25 -0.69 3.51
N GLU A 9 -10.22 -0.09 2.81
CA GLU A 9 -9.94 0.73 1.62
C GLU A 9 -9.62 2.19 1.96
N TYR A 10 -10.24 2.76 3.00
CA TYR A 10 -10.00 4.16 3.39
C TYR A 10 -8.94 4.32 4.49
N ILE A 11 -8.85 3.41 5.47
CA ILE A 11 -7.84 3.52 6.54
C ILE A 11 -6.49 3.00 6.03
N LEU A 12 -6.46 1.85 5.33
CA LEU A 12 -5.20 1.35 4.75
C LEU A 12 -4.81 2.10 3.48
N GLY A 13 -5.77 2.76 2.82
CA GLY A 13 -5.51 3.59 1.65
C GLY A 13 -5.03 2.83 0.41
N ILE A 14 -5.34 1.54 0.32
CA ILE A 14 -4.95 0.68 -0.79
C ILE A 14 -6.12 0.54 -1.74
N ARG A 15 -6.03 1.20 -2.89
CA ARG A 15 -7.12 1.31 -3.88
C ARG A 15 -6.70 0.70 -5.20
N ARG A 16 -7.65 0.03 -5.87
CA ARG A 16 -7.45 -0.45 -7.24
C ARG A 16 -7.68 0.72 -8.19
N GLU A 17 -6.74 0.99 -9.09
CA GLU A 17 -6.88 1.96 -10.18
C GLU A 17 -6.63 1.26 -11.53
N PHE A 18 -6.99 1.93 -12.64
CA PHE A 18 -6.78 1.39 -13.98
C PHE A 18 -5.31 1.03 -14.25
N GLY A 19 -4.38 1.89 -13.83
CA GLY A 19 -2.94 1.72 -14.01
C GLY A 19 -2.25 0.81 -12.99
N GLY A 20 -2.93 0.41 -11.91
CA GLY A 20 -2.28 -0.36 -10.84
C GLY A 20 -2.96 -0.29 -9.49
N LEU A 21 -2.17 -0.45 -8.44
CA LEU A 21 -2.59 -0.38 -7.05
C LEU A 21 -2.09 0.92 -6.43
N LYS A 22 -3.01 1.86 -6.18
CA LYS A 22 -2.70 3.12 -5.50
C LYS A 22 -2.54 2.88 -4.00
N ILE A 23 -1.49 3.45 -3.43
CA ILE A 23 -1.19 3.37 -2.01
C ILE A 23 -1.12 4.79 -1.42
N ASP A 24 -2.17 5.18 -0.72
CA ASP A 24 -2.30 6.47 -0.02
C ASP A 24 -2.86 6.23 1.40
N PRO A 25 -2.07 5.63 2.31
CA PRO A 25 -2.52 5.27 3.65
C PRO A 25 -2.91 6.51 4.47
N CYS A 26 -4.06 6.42 5.12
CA CYS A 26 -4.57 7.44 6.05
C CYS A 26 -4.80 6.77 7.41
N ILE A 27 -3.71 6.59 8.16
CA ILE A 27 -3.71 5.86 9.43
C ILE A 27 -3.57 6.81 10.63
N PRO A 28 -4.07 6.43 11.81
CA PRO A 28 -3.82 7.19 13.04
C PRO A 28 -2.33 7.36 13.32
N LYS A 29 -1.91 8.53 13.81
CA LYS A 29 -0.50 8.85 14.12
C LYS A 29 0.16 7.88 15.10
N GLN A 30 -0.63 7.22 15.95
CA GLN A 30 -0.16 6.22 16.91
C GLN A 30 0.28 4.91 16.26
N TRP A 31 -0.12 4.64 15.01
CA TRP A 31 0.27 3.42 14.30
C TRP A 31 1.69 3.55 13.75
N LYS A 32 2.56 2.63 14.15
CA LYS A 32 3.93 2.52 13.60
C LYS A 32 3.96 2.07 12.13
N GLY A 33 2.83 1.55 11.64
CA GLY A 33 2.73 0.92 10.34
C GLY A 33 1.79 -0.29 10.38
N PHE A 34 1.61 -0.94 9.24
CA PHE A 34 0.82 -2.17 9.12
C PHE A 34 1.33 -3.01 7.95
N LYS A 35 0.91 -4.28 7.92
CA LYS A 35 1.18 -5.22 6.83
C LYS A 35 -0.11 -5.77 6.29
N VAL A 36 -0.22 -5.90 4.97
CA VAL A 36 -1.39 -6.46 4.31
C VAL A 36 -0.97 -7.23 3.07
N ARG A 37 -1.64 -8.35 2.82
CA ARG A 37 -1.48 -9.13 1.60
C ARG A 37 -2.71 -8.92 0.74
N ARG A 38 -2.51 -8.45 -0.49
CA ARG A 38 -3.58 -8.10 -1.43
C ARG A 38 -3.36 -8.83 -2.75
N PRO A 39 -4.16 -9.84 -3.10
CA PRO A 39 -4.19 -10.37 -4.46
C PRO A 39 -4.80 -9.32 -5.40
N PHE A 40 -4.14 -9.07 -6.53
CA PHE A 40 -4.59 -8.09 -7.53
C PHE A 40 -4.10 -8.48 -8.93
N ARG A 41 -5.03 -8.59 -9.89
CA ARG A 41 -4.77 -8.86 -11.31
C ARG A 41 -3.77 -10.00 -11.57
N GLY A 42 -3.93 -11.13 -10.87
CA GLY A 42 -3.09 -12.32 -11.06
C GLY A 42 -1.80 -12.37 -10.26
N SER A 43 -1.39 -11.29 -9.58
CA SER A 43 -0.22 -11.30 -8.67
C SER A 43 -0.64 -11.03 -7.22
N VAL A 44 0.23 -11.39 -6.27
CA VAL A 44 0.01 -11.15 -4.83
C VAL A 44 0.93 -10.04 -4.35
N TYR A 45 0.38 -9.00 -3.75
CA TYR A 45 1.15 -7.86 -3.24
C TYR A 45 1.21 -7.92 -1.73
N GLU A 46 2.42 -8.08 -1.19
CA GLU A 46 2.69 -8.00 0.25
C GLU A 46 3.16 -6.59 0.58
N ILE A 47 2.24 -5.79 1.11
CA ILE A 47 2.41 -4.37 1.33
C ILE A 47 2.73 -4.14 2.80
N GLU A 48 3.93 -3.61 3.07
CA GLU A 48 4.40 -3.18 4.38
C GLU A 48 4.45 -1.65 4.41
N VAL A 49 3.54 -1.04 5.15
CA VAL A 49 3.55 0.41 5.42
C VAL A 49 4.27 0.66 6.73
N LYS A 50 5.22 1.60 6.73
CA LYS A 50 5.95 2.08 7.91
C LYS A 50 5.71 3.57 8.09
N ASN A 51 5.43 3.98 9.32
CA ASN A 51 5.17 5.36 9.71
C ASN A 51 6.14 5.83 10.79
N PRO A 52 7.44 6.00 10.47
CA PRO A 52 8.44 6.41 11.45
C PRO A 52 8.19 7.83 11.97
N HIS A 53 7.60 8.70 11.15
CA HIS A 53 7.32 10.10 11.48
C HIS A 53 5.97 10.32 12.16
N ARG A 54 5.19 9.26 12.42
CA ARG A 54 3.85 9.34 13.04
C ARG A 54 2.94 10.35 12.34
N VAL A 55 3.00 10.41 11.02
CA VAL A 55 2.11 11.25 10.20
C VAL A 55 0.77 10.54 9.99
N SER A 56 -0.28 11.30 9.77
CA SER A 56 -1.62 10.75 9.52
C SER A 56 -1.88 10.41 8.05
N ARG A 57 -1.16 11.07 7.14
CA ARG A 57 -1.24 10.87 5.69
C ARG A 57 0.10 11.31 5.06
N GLY A 58 0.40 10.80 3.88
CA GLY A 58 1.59 11.16 3.12
C GLY A 58 2.50 9.94 2.91
N VAL A 59 2.93 9.76 1.66
CA VAL A 59 3.88 8.72 1.28
C VAL A 59 5.16 9.40 0.81
N LYS A 60 6.25 9.13 1.52
CA LYS A 60 7.57 9.65 1.22
C LYS A 60 8.31 8.78 0.21
N LYS A 61 8.13 7.45 0.30
CA LYS A 61 8.85 6.50 -0.56
C LYS A 61 8.07 5.20 -0.73
N ILE A 62 8.04 4.68 -1.95
CA ILE A 62 7.58 3.33 -2.26
C ILE A 62 8.74 2.54 -2.88
N LEU A 63 8.86 1.28 -2.48
CA LEU A 63 9.80 0.31 -3.03
C LEU A 63 9.00 -0.91 -3.48
N ALA A 64 9.04 -1.26 -4.76
CA ALA A 64 8.50 -2.50 -5.30
C ALA A 64 9.66 -3.49 -5.53
N ASP A 65 9.66 -4.61 -4.82
CA ASP A 65 10.72 -5.62 -4.86
C ASP A 65 12.14 -5.05 -4.64
N GLY A 66 12.22 -4.03 -3.78
CA GLY A 66 13.47 -3.33 -3.47
C GLY A 66 13.85 -2.21 -4.44
N ARG A 67 13.13 -2.03 -5.54
CA ARG A 67 13.36 -0.93 -6.50
C ARG A 67 12.49 0.28 -6.13
N PRO A 68 13.06 1.50 -6.08
CA PRO A 68 12.27 2.70 -5.83
C PRO A 68 11.27 2.91 -6.96
N LEU A 69 10.06 3.31 -6.60
CA LEU A 69 9.00 3.62 -7.54
C LEU A 69 8.61 5.09 -7.38
N GLU A 70 8.43 5.77 -8.50
CA GLU A 70 7.96 7.16 -8.51
C GLU A 70 6.44 7.22 -8.40
N GLY A 71 5.95 8.15 -7.57
CA GLY A 71 4.53 8.30 -7.29
C GLY A 71 4.00 7.30 -6.27
N ASN A 72 2.68 7.10 -6.30
CA ASN A 72 1.95 6.31 -5.31
C ASN A 72 1.17 5.14 -5.92
N VAL A 73 1.44 4.79 -7.18
CA VAL A 73 0.75 3.71 -7.90
C VAL A 73 1.72 2.59 -8.23
N VAL A 74 1.52 1.42 -7.62
CA VAL A 74 2.27 0.21 -7.95
C VAL A 74 1.66 -0.41 -9.22
N PRO A 75 2.44 -0.65 -10.28
CA PRO A 75 1.93 -1.21 -11.52
C PRO A 75 1.37 -2.63 -11.31
N ALA A 76 0.42 -2.99 -12.16
CA ALA A 76 -0.09 -4.36 -12.19
C ALA A 76 0.90 -5.26 -12.94
N PHE A 77 1.69 -6.07 -12.22
CA PHE A 77 2.66 -6.97 -12.83
C PHE A 77 2.02 -8.15 -13.57
N ALA A 78 0.92 -8.69 -13.04
CA ALA A 78 0.13 -9.77 -13.65
C ALA A 78 0.95 -11.02 -14.06
N ASP A 79 2.03 -11.29 -13.36
CA ASP A 79 3.01 -12.34 -13.64
C ASP A 79 2.84 -13.60 -12.77
N GLY A 80 1.81 -13.65 -11.93
CA GLY A 80 1.57 -14.78 -11.03
C GLY A 80 2.41 -14.78 -9.76
N LYS A 81 3.28 -13.78 -9.54
CA LYS A 81 4.28 -13.79 -8.46
C LYS A 81 3.84 -12.99 -7.24
N LEU A 82 4.61 -13.16 -6.17
CA LEU A 82 4.52 -12.35 -4.97
C LEU A 82 5.46 -11.15 -5.10
N HIS A 83 4.90 -9.93 -5.02
CA HIS A 83 5.66 -8.69 -5.00
C HIS A 83 5.65 -8.09 -3.60
N ARG A 84 6.83 -7.72 -3.11
CA ARG A 84 7.01 -7.06 -1.82
C ARG A 84 7.03 -5.56 -2.00
N ILE A 85 6.00 -4.90 -1.48
CA ILE A 85 5.87 -3.46 -1.54
C ILE A 85 6.18 -2.88 -0.17
N LYS A 86 7.23 -2.06 -0.07
CA LYS A 86 7.54 -1.30 1.14
C LYS A 86 7.18 0.16 0.94
N VAL A 87 6.42 0.70 1.88
CA VAL A 87 5.94 2.08 1.85
C VAL A 87 6.42 2.77 3.12
N ILE A 88 7.07 3.92 2.95
CA ILE A 88 7.52 4.76 4.05
C ILE A 88 6.66 6.02 4.02
N MET A 89 5.89 6.23 5.07
CA MET A 89 5.16 7.46 5.32
C MET A 89 6.09 8.54 5.87
N GLY A 90 5.81 9.80 5.55
CA GLY A 90 6.55 10.96 6.02
C GLY A 90 6.07 12.23 5.34
#